data_AF-A0A519KBM3-F1
#
_entry.id   AF-A0A519KBM3-F1
#
_cell.length_a   1.000
_cell.length_b   1.000
_cell.length_c   1.000
_cell.angle_alpha   90.00
_cell.angle_beta   90.00
_cell.angle_gamma   90.00
#
_symmetry.space_group_name_H-M   'P 1'
#
loop_
_entity.id
_entity.type
_entity.pdbx_description
1 polymer ?
#
loop_
_entity_poly.entity_id
_entity_poly.type
_entity_poly.pdbx_seq_one_letter_code
_entity_poly.pdbx_strand_id
1 'polypeptide(L)'
;MKSMKMIAASILMMAGAVANAQNEADNTTSRAISFGVKGGVNFASITGDDFDSPDSRTSFHVGALVEFPMTDMFSLQAEALYSGQGFAFDQPGLDSNEHVEYQLDYINVPVLAKIYATKGLSFEVGPQFGFKVNEEFDTNPSDNPGDTNVDQAESFDFSLAGGLTFQTEMGLFATGRYTYGLTDVIQDVDAKNSVFQIGIGYKF
;
A
#
# COMPACT_ATOMS: atom_id res chain seq x y z
N MET A 1 13.70 8.70 15.69
CA MET A 1 14.84 7.99 15.05
C MET A 1 15.22 6.64 15.67
N LYS A 2 15.12 6.42 17.00
CA LYS A 2 15.46 5.11 17.63
C LYS A 2 14.43 3.99 17.35
N SER A 3 13.16 4.36 17.23
CA SER A 3 12.02 3.45 16.93
C SER A 3 12.05 2.90 15.49
N MET A 4 12.37 3.74 14.51
CA MET A 4 12.47 3.35 13.08
C MET A 4 13.52 2.25 12.83
N LYS A 5 14.65 2.29 13.57
CA LYS A 5 15.71 1.27 13.47
C LYS A 5 15.29 -0.08 14.06
N MET A 6 14.38 -0.09 15.04
CA MET A 6 13.88 -1.34 15.61
C MET A 6 12.85 -2.03 14.71
N ILE A 7 12.02 -1.28 13.98
CA ILE A 7 11.04 -1.84 13.03
C ILE A 7 11.75 -2.43 11.79
N ALA A 8 12.73 -1.71 11.24
CA ALA A 8 13.53 -2.25 10.12
C ALA A 8 14.33 -3.50 10.54
N ALA A 9 14.87 -3.52 11.77
CA ALA A 9 15.60 -4.66 12.30
C ALA A 9 14.69 -5.88 12.57
N SER A 10 13.45 -5.67 13.03
CA SER A 10 12.52 -6.78 13.25
C SER A 10 12.02 -7.39 11.93
N ILE A 11 11.81 -6.59 10.88
CA ILE A 11 11.47 -7.08 9.53
C ILE A 11 12.64 -7.92 8.96
N LEU A 12 13.89 -7.47 9.12
CA LEU A 12 15.07 -8.26 8.71
C LEU A 12 15.24 -9.55 9.52
N MET A 13 14.97 -9.52 10.83
CA MET A 13 15.05 -10.72 11.67
C MET A 13 13.95 -11.72 11.35
N MET A 14 12.74 -11.26 11.01
CA MET A 14 11.65 -12.14 10.59
C MET A 14 12.00 -12.83 9.26
N ALA A 15 12.52 -12.08 8.27
CA ALA A 15 12.95 -12.63 6.98
C ALA A 15 14.07 -13.69 7.12
N GLY A 16 15.03 -13.47 8.02
CA GLY A 16 16.11 -14.42 8.29
C GLY A 16 15.67 -15.70 9.03
N ALA A 17 14.61 -15.63 9.85
CA ALA A 17 14.06 -16.79 10.55
C ALA A 17 13.23 -17.69 9.62
N VAL A 18 12.52 -17.12 8.62
CA VAL A 18 11.75 -17.92 7.66
C VAL A 18 12.66 -18.67 6.67
N ALA A 19 13.82 -18.10 6.32
CA ALA A 19 14.78 -18.74 5.41
C ALA A 19 15.40 -20.04 5.95
N ASN A 20 15.45 -20.23 7.27
CA ASN A 20 16.06 -21.42 7.89
C ASN A 20 15.04 -22.52 8.26
N ALA A 21 13.73 -22.26 8.17
CA ALA A 21 12.69 -23.19 8.64
C ALA A 21 12.06 -24.06 7.52
N GLN A 22 12.46 -23.87 6.26
CA GLN A 22 11.88 -24.60 5.12
C GLN A 22 12.58 -25.91 4.75
N ASN A 23 13.65 -26.29 5.45
CA ASN A 23 14.31 -27.57 5.25
C ASN A 23 13.63 -28.66 6.09
N GLU A 24 12.39 -29.04 5.77
CA GLU A 24 11.77 -30.35 6.09
C GLU A 24 10.25 -30.30 5.85
N ALA A 25 9.80 -30.56 4.63
CA ALA A 25 8.47 -31.12 4.37
C ALA A 25 8.45 -31.85 3.01
N ASP A 26 8.13 -33.14 3.09
CA ASP A 26 8.27 -34.19 2.10
C ASP A 26 7.23 -34.15 0.96
N ASN A 27 7.69 -34.56 -0.23
CA ASN A 27 6.99 -35.09 -1.41
C ASN A 27 5.45 -35.08 -1.48
N THR A 28 4.86 -34.02 -2.07
CA THR A 28 3.75 -34.11 -3.04
C THR A 28 3.74 -32.84 -3.88
N THR A 29 4.25 -32.87 -5.12
CA THR A 29 4.21 -31.78 -6.12
C THR A 29 4.29 -30.38 -5.51
N SER A 30 5.39 -30.06 -4.83
CA SER A 30 5.48 -28.89 -3.95
C SER A 30 5.25 -27.58 -4.72
N ARG A 31 4.05 -27.02 -4.61
CA ARG A 31 3.76 -25.63 -4.96
C ARG A 31 4.42 -24.76 -3.91
N ALA A 32 5.69 -24.45 -4.14
CA ALA A 32 6.52 -23.73 -3.17
C ALA A 32 5.91 -22.34 -2.90
N ILE A 33 5.79 -22.01 -1.62
CA ILE A 33 5.46 -20.66 -1.16
C ILE A 33 6.58 -19.73 -1.62
N SER A 34 6.23 -18.60 -2.25
CA SER A 34 7.20 -17.60 -2.69
C SER A 34 7.15 -16.39 -1.77
N PHE A 35 8.32 -15.82 -1.47
CA PHE A 35 8.44 -14.55 -0.76
C PHE A 35 8.93 -13.49 -1.72
N GLY A 36 8.60 -12.23 -1.46
CA GLY A 36 9.09 -11.14 -2.27
C GLY A 36 9.08 -9.81 -1.56
N VAL A 37 9.70 -8.83 -2.21
CA VAL A 37 9.64 -7.43 -1.83
C VAL A 37 9.12 -6.62 -3.00
N LYS A 38 8.40 -5.53 -2.70
CA LYS A 38 7.91 -4.58 -3.70
C LYS A 38 8.02 -3.16 -3.19
N GLY A 39 8.12 -2.24 -4.13
CA GLY A 39 7.99 -0.82 -3.87
C GLY A 39 7.59 -0.06 -5.12
N GLY A 40 7.10 1.16 -4.94
CA GLY A 40 6.55 1.93 -6.04
C GLY A 40 6.02 3.28 -5.59
N VAL A 41 5.28 3.91 -6.51
CA VAL A 41 4.70 5.23 -6.37
C VAL A 41 3.18 5.08 -6.20
N ASN A 42 2.61 5.92 -5.35
CA ASN A 42 1.18 6.04 -5.13
C ASN A 42 0.71 7.40 -5.65
N PHE A 43 -0.48 7.41 -6.24
CA PHE A 43 -1.27 8.58 -6.54
C PHE A 43 -2.57 8.43 -5.75
N ALA A 44 -2.63 9.06 -4.58
CA ALA A 44 -3.74 8.98 -3.65
C ALA A 44 -4.64 10.20 -3.77
N SER A 45 -5.94 10.02 -3.66
CA SER A 45 -6.95 11.07 -3.55
C SER A 45 -8.08 10.56 -2.65
N ILE A 46 -9.08 11.39 -2.41
CA ILE A 46 -10.29 11.03 -1.67
C ILE A 46 -11.50 11.09 -2.61
N THR A 47 -12.42 10.16 -2.43
CA THR A 47 -13.75 10.17 -3.04
C THR A 47 -14.79 10.33 -1.95
N GLY A 48 -15.81 11.15 -2.18
CA GLY A 48 -16.92 11.38 -1.26
C GLY A 48 -17.86 12.46 -1.77
N ASP A 49 -19.12 12.43 -1.34
CA ASP A 49 -20.14 13.39 -1.81
C ASP A 49 -19.83 14.85 -1.41
N ASP A 50 -19.00 15.04 -0.38
CA ASP A 50 -18.58 16.35 0.14
C ASP A 50 -17.31 16.92 -0.52
N PHE A 51 -16.65 16.16 -1.42
CA PHE A 51 -15.39 16.56 -2.06
C PHE A 51 -15.53 16.70 -3.58
N ASP A 52 -15.54 17.95 -4.06
CA ASP A 52 -15.58 18.25 -5.49
C ASP A 52 -14.15 18.27 -6.06
N SER A 53 -13.66 17.11 -6.48
CA SER A 53 -12.39 16.90 -7.21
C SER A 53 -11.09 17.32 -6.47
N PRO A 54 -10.74 16.70 -5.32
CA PRO A 54 -9.47 16.97 -4.64
C PRO A 54 -8.27 16.49 -5.45
N ASP A 55 -7.17 17.26 -5.42
CA ASP A 55 -5.95 16.95 -6.14
C ASP A 55 -5.27 15.68 -5.60
N SER A 56 -4.70 14.89 -6.52
CA SER A 56 -4.01 13.66 -6.15
C SER A 56 -2.66 13.94 -5.49
N ARG A 57 -2.45 13.43 -4.28
CA ARG A 57 -1.15 13.43 -3.61
C ARG A 57 -0.27 12.30 -4.15
N THR A 58 0.94 12.64 -4.57
CA THR A 58 1.95 11.66 -4.99
C THR A 58 2.82 11.24 -3.80
N SER A 59 2.95 9.93 -3.58
CA SER A 59 3.78 9.38 -2.49
C SER A 59 4.37 8.03 -2.91
N PHE A 60 4.84 7.21 -1.95
CA PHE A 60 5.42 5.90 -2.23
C PHE A 60 4.85 4.79 -1.36
N HIS A 61 5.03 3.55 -1.82
CA HIS A 61 4.84 2.35 -1.01
C HIS A 61 6.06 1.45 -1.07
N VAL A 62 6.28 0.68 0.00
CA VAL A 62 7.34 -0.34 0.06
C VAL A 62 6.98 -1.42 1.07
N GLY A 63 7.34 -2.66 0.79
CA GLY A 63 7.15 -3.74 1.76
C GLY A 63 7.43 -5.13 1.20
N ALA A 64 6.85 -6.11 1.87
CA ALA A 64 7.05 -7.52 1.59
C ALA A 64 5.74 -8.21 1.21
N LEU A 65 5.86 -9.32 0.49
CA LEU A 65 4.75 -10.17 0.11
C LEU A 65 5.08 -11.64 0.30
N VAL A 66 4.04 -12.42 0.47
CA VAL A 66 4.05 -13.89 0.42
C VAL A 66 2.98 -14.35 -0.55
N GLU A 67 3.33 -15.27 -1.44
CA GLU A 67 2.43 -15.87 -2.40
C GLU A 67 2.31 -17.37 -2.12
N PHE A 68 1.08 -17.85 -1.99
CA PHE A 68 0.70 -19.24 -1.78
C PHE A 68 0.05 -19.78 -3.07
N PRO A 69 0.79 -20.51 -3.92
CA PRO A 69 0.23 -21.06 -5.14
C PRO A 69 -0.72 -22.21 -4.81
N MET A 70 -1.99 -22.06 -5.17
CA MET A 70 -3.03 -23.07 -4.90
C MET A 70 -3.22 -24.00 -6.11
N THR A 71 -3.19 -23.42 -7.31
CA THR A 71 -3.25 -24.13 -8.60
C THR A 71 -2.32 -23.43 -9.60
N ASP A 72 -2.17 -23.98 -10.80
CA ASP A 72 -1.34 -23.35 -11.84
C ASP A 72 -1.94 -22.03 -12.37
N MET A 73 -3.24 -21.79 -12.13
CA MET A 73 -3.94 -20.58 -12.56
C MET A 73 -4.30 -19.66 -11.40
N PHE A 74 -4.08 -20.07 -10.15
CA PHE A 74 -4.57 -19.35 -8.97
C PHE A 74 -3.60 -19.41 -7.80
N SER A 75 -3.31 -18.25 -7.24
CA SER A 75 -2.55 -18.06 -6.00
C SER A 75 -3.31 -17.15 -5.04
N LEU A 76 -3.04 -17.32 -3.74
CA LEU A 76 -3.39 -16.34 -2.73
C LEU A 76 -2.12 -15.53 -2.39
N GLN A 77 -2.20 -14.21 -2.39
CA GLN A 77 -1.07 -13.34 -2.06
C GLN A 77 -1.44 -12.46 -0.87
N ALA A 78 -0.60 -12.46 0.16
CA ALA A 78 -0.72 -11.53 1.28
C ALA A 78 0.48 -10.58 1.27
N GLU A 79 0.27 -9.31 1.60
CA GLU A 79 1.33 -8.30 1.63
C GLU A 79 1.31 -7.53 2.95
N ALA A 80 2.45 -6.92 3.27
CA ALA A 80 2.57 -5.92 4.32
C ALA A 80 3.35 -4.75 3.75
N LEU A 81 2.67 -3.61 3.56
CA LEU A 81 3.20 -2.44 2.88
C LEU A 81 3.15 -1.23 3.80
N TYR A 82 4.25 -0.51 3.92
CA TYR A 82 4.19 0.90 4.26
C TYR A 82 3.69 1.65 3.02
N SER A 83 2.70 2.52 3.17
CA SER A 83 2.10 3.26 2.07
C SER A 83 1.71 4.67 2.51
N GLY A 84 2.31 5.68 1.89
CA GLY A 84 1.80 7.05 2.00
C GLY A 84 0.49 7.19 1.22
N GLN A 85 -0.50 7.84 1.81
CA GLN A 85 -1.83 8.11 1.25
C GLN A 85 -2.30 9.51 1.72
N GLY A 86 -3.53 9.91 1.38
CA GLY A 86 -4.06 11.24 1.69
C GLY A 86 -4.34 12.06 0.43
N PHE A 87 -4.52 13.36 0.60
CA PHE A 87 -5.00 14.26 -0.46
C PHE A 87 -4.41 15.66 -0.33
N ALA A 88 -4.47 16.42 -1.43
CA ALA A 88 -4.09 17.83 -1.44
C ALA A 88 -5.31 18.71 -1.78
N PHE A 89 -5.32 19.94 -1.29
CA PHE A 89 -6.35 20.94 -1.63
C PHE A 89 -5.80 22.36 -1.61
N ASP A 90 -6.38 23.21 -2.46
CA ASP A 90 -6.06 24.64 -2.54
C ASP A 90 -6.95 25.44 -1.58
N GLN A 91 -6.35 26.31 -0.76
CA GLN A 91 -7.10 27.23 0.10
C GLN A 91 -7.14 28.65 -0.49
N PRO A 92 -8.30 29.16 -0.97
CA PRO A 92 -8.40 30.54 -1.43
C PRO A 92 -8.59 31.52 -0.26
N GLY A 93 -7.65 32.46 -0.05
CA GLY A 93 -7.88 33.58 0.88
C GLY A 93 -6.67 34.29 1.51
N LEU A 94 -5.45 33.78 1.34
CA LEU A 94 -4.21 34.47 1.75
C LEU A 94 -3.26 34.51 0.56
N ASP A 95 -2.44 35.55 0.47
CA ASP A 95 -1.61 35.87 -0.69
C ASP A 95 -0.89 34.63 -1.25
N SER A 96 -1.30 34.22 -2.47
CA SER A 96 -0.77 33.11 -3.29
C SER A 96 -0.93 31.68 -2.76
N ASN A 97 -1.88 30.94 -3.35
CA ASN A 97 -1.82 29.48 -3.64
C ASN A 97 -1.00 28.60 -2.66
N GLU A 98 -1.33 28.58 -1.37
CA GLU A 98 -0.76 27.58 -0.47
C GLU A 98 -1.44 26.23 -0.76
N HIS A 99 -0.69 25.32 -1.41
CA HIS A 99 -1.06 23.91 -1.56
C HIS A 99 -0.99 23.25 -0.19
N VAL A 100 -2.12 22.81 0.35
CA VAL A 100 -2.17 22.11 1.64
C VAL A 100 -2.19 20.61 1.38
N GLU A 101 -1.28 19.86 2.01
CA GLU A 101 -1.25 18.40 1.94
C GLU A 101 -1.71 17.78 3.26
N TYR A 102 -2.72 16.92 3.19
CA TYR A 102 -3.07 16.04 4.29
C TYR A 102 -2.42 14.67 4.07
N GLN A 103 -1.42 14.37 4.88
CA GLN A 103 -0.57 13.21 4.74
C GLN A 103 -0.97 12.12 5.74
N LEU A 104 -1.32 10.95 5.20
CA LEU A 104 -1.68 9.79 6.01
C LEU A 104 -0.78 8.62 5.64
N ASP A 105 0.00 8.13 6.60
CA ASP A 105 0.80 6.92 6.38
C ASP A 105 0.11 5.71 7.01
N TYR A 106 0.04 4.63 6.23
CA TYR A 106 -0.60 3.40 6.63
C TYR A 106 0.37 2.21 6.54
N ILE A 107 0.17 1.25 7.44
CA ILE A 107 0.55 -0.13 7.20
C ILE A 107 -0.64 -0.83 6.57
N ASN A 108 -0.52 -1.10 5.26
CA ASN A 108 -1.53 -1.81 4.49
C ASN A 108 -1.23 -3.30 4.46
N VAL A 109 -2.26 -4.10 4.72
CA VAL A 109 -2.25 -5.57 4.65
C VAL A 109 -3.29 -6.04 3.61
N PRO A 110 -2.94 -6.06 2.32
CA PRO A 110 -3.74 -6.68 1.27
C PRO A 110 -3.77 -8.20 1.36
N VAL A 111 -4.93 -8.80 1.11
CA VAL A 111 -5.10 -10.24 0.89
C VAL A 111 -5.77 -10.44 -0.47
N LEU A 112 -5.00 -10.90 -1.45
CA LEU A 112 -5.37 -10.84 -2.86
C LEU A 112 -5.49 -12.24 -3.47
N ALA A 113 -6.60 -12.46 -4.15
CA ALA A 113 -6.74 -13.52 -5.13
C ALA A 113 -5.97 -13.14 -6.40
N LYS A 114 -5.02 -13.98 -6.81
CA LYS A 114 -4.20 -13.76 -7.99
C LYS A 114 -4.51 -14.83 -9.04
N ILE A 115 -5.00 -14.40 -10.19
CA ILE A 115 -5.48 -15.26 -11.28
C ILE A 115 -4.56 -15.08 -12.48
N TYR A 116 -3.86 -16.15 -12.86
CA TYR A 116 -2.92 -16.13 -13.97
C TYR A 116 -3.67 -16.27 -15.30
N ALA A 117 -3.56 -15.24 -16.14
CA ALA A 117 -4.15 -15.22 -17.47
C ALA A 117 -3.23 -15.88 -18.50
N THR A 118 -1.93 -15.62 -18.37
CA THR A 118 -0.87 -16.23 -19.18
C THR A 118 0.38 -16.41 -18.32
N LYS A 119 1.43 -17.03 -18.88
CA LYS A 119 2.73 -17.11 -18.21
C LYS A 119 3.26 -15.68 -18.00
N GLY A 120 3.35 -15.27 -16.73
CA GLY A 120 3.84 -13.95 -16.32
C GLY A 120 2.75 -12.90 -16.11
N LEU A 121 1.58 -12.98 -16.74
CA LEU A 121 0.50 -12.01 -16.54
C LEU A 121 -0.58 -12.55 -15.59
N SER A 122 -0.88 -11.80 -14.54
CA SER A 122 -1.93 -12.12 -13.59
C SER A 122 -2.80 -10.92 -13.24
N PHE A 123 -4.09 -11.18 -13.02
CA PHE A 123 -5.03 -10.25 -12.39
C PHE A 123 -5.02 -10.46 -10.87
N GLU A 124 -5.21 -9.39 -10.11
CA GLU A 124 -5.26 -9.38 -8.65
C GLU A 124 -6.57 -8.75 -8.19
N VAL A 125 -7.21 -9.31 -7.17
CA VAL A 125 -8.36 -8.69 -6.52
C VAL A 125 -8.49 -9.15 -5.07
N GLY A 126 -8.86 -8.27 -4.16
CA GLY A 126 -9.15 -8.68 -2.79
C GLY A 126 -9.21 -7.54 -1.79
N PRO A 127 -9.58 -7.83 -0.53
CA PRO A 127 -9.61 -6.84 0.53
C PRO A 127 -8.21 -6.31 0.87
N GLN A 128 -8.19 -5.06 1.32
CA GLN A 128 -7.03 -4.42 1.94
C GLN A 128 -7.43 -3.84 3.29
N PHE A 129 -6.59 -4.10 4.28
CA PHE A 129 -6.73 -3.57 5.64
C PHE A 129 -5.61 -2.57 5.91
N GLY A 130 -5.93 -1.29 6.05
CA GLY A 130 -5.00 -0.21 6.36
C GLY A 130 -5.05 0.13 7.86
N PHE A 131 -3.89 0.19 8.49
CA PHE A 131 -3.73 0.67 9.86
C PHE A 131 -2.94 1.96 9.83
N LYS A 132 -3.55 3.08 10.25
CA LYS A 132 -2.89 4.39 10.26
C LYS A 132 -1.75 4.37 11.26
N VAL A 133 -0.57 4.82 10.85
CA VAL A 133 0.64 4.91 11.68
C VAL A 133 1.20 6.31 11.80
N ASN A 134 0.84 7.21 10.88
CA ASN A 134 1.19 8.62 10.93
C ASN A 134 0.04 9.45 10.33
N GLU A 135 -0.19 10.63 10.89
CA GLU A 135 -1.12 11.65 10.40
C GLU A 135 -0.42 13.00 10.53
N GLU A 136 -0.35 13.74 9.43
CA GLU A 136 0.35 15.01 9.36
C GLU A 136 -0.40 15.96 8.43
N PHE A 137 -0.58 17.20 8.87
CA PHE A 137 -1.26 18.24 8.11
C PHE A 137 -0.23 19.33 7.79
N ASP A 138 0.13 19.47 6.52
CA ASP A 138 1.14 20.43 6.05
C ASP A 138 0.47 21.62 5.37
N THR A 139 0.44 22.76 6.05
CA THR A 139 -0.16 24.01 5.58
C THR A 139 0.75 24.85 4.69
N ASN A 140 2.05 24.57 4.59
CA ASN A 140 2.95 25.38 3.77
C ASN A 140 4.18 24.59 3.27
N PRO A 141 4.01 23.75 2.23
CA PRO A 141 5.07 22.86 1.73
C PRO A 141 6.24 23.63 1.08
N SER A 142 6.13 24.95 0.90
CA SER A 142 7.12 25.76 0.17
C SER A 142 8.05 26.60 1.05
N ASP A 143 7.63 27.07 2.24
CA ASP A 143 8.43 28.06 3.01
C ASP A 143 8.67 27.76 4.50
N ASN A 144 7.87 26.90 5.18
CA ASN A 144 8.17 26.46 6.56
C ASN A 144 7.18 25.36 7.01
N PRO A 145 7.62 24.14 7.40
CA PRO A 145 6.73 23.07 7.85
C PRO A 145 6.15 23.44 9.22
N GLY A 146 4.89 23.89 9.21
CA GLY A 146 4.10 24.09 10.41
C GLY A 146 3.35 22.81 10.76
N ASP A 147 4.05 21.78 11.24
CA ASP A 147 3.44 20.48 11.51
C ASP A 147 2.41 20.60 12.65
N THR A 148 1.13 20.43 12.32
CA THR A 148 0.08 20.29 13.33
C THR A 148 -0.48 18.89 13.26
N ASN A 149 -0.19 18.08 14.28
CA ASN A 149 -0.87 16.80 14.47
C ASN A 149 -2.35 17.09 14.75
N VAL A 150 -3.20 16.72 13.81
CA VAL A 150 -4.65 16.69 13.99
C VAL A 150 -5.01 15.24 14.32
N ASP A 151 -5.92 14.99 15.27
CA ASP A 151 -6.39 13.64 15.63
C ASP A 151 -7.79 13.41 15.03
N GLN A 152 -7.96 13.62 13.72
CA GLN A 152 -9.28 13.55 13.07
C GLN A 152 -9.42 12.38 12.08
N ALA A 153 -8.31 11.82 11.57
CA ALA A 153 -8.42 10.64 10.72
C ALA A 153 -8.76 9.38 11.52
N GLU A 154 -9.50 8.48 10.89
CA GLU A 154 -9.76 7.15 11.44
C GLU A 154 -8.47 6.33 11.52
N SER A 155 -8.39 5.45 12.52
CA SER A 155 -7.20 4.62 12.72
C SER A 155 -7.15 3.42 11.77
N PHE A 156 -8.28 3.11 11.13
CA PHE A 156 -8.46 1.92 10.30
C PHE A 156 -9.15 2.28 8.97
N ASP A 157 -8.62 1.76 7.87
CA ASP A 157 -9.15 1.89 6.51
C ASP A 157 -9.41 0.49 5.94
N PHE A 158 -10.66 0.20 5.59
CA PHE A 158 -11.01 -0.98 4.83
C PHE A 158 -11.26 -0.62 3.37
N SER A 159 -10.59 -1.34 2.49
CA SER A 159 -10.54 -1.03 1.06
C SER A 159 -10.66 -2.30 0.22
N LEU A 160 -11.07 -2.14 -1.04
CA LEU A 160 -11.01 -3.18 -2.08
C LEU A 160 -9.91 -2.86 -3.08
N ALA A 161 -8.99 -3.78 -3.29
CA ALA A 161 -7.90 -3.66 -4.25
C ALA A 161 -8.15 -4.50 -5.50
N GLY A 162 -7.79 -3.97 -6.66
CA GLY A 162 -7.80 -4.65 -7.95
C GLY A 162 -6.61 -4.23 -8.81
N GLY A 163 -5.99 -5.16 -9.52
CA GLY A 163 -4.77 -4.83 -10.27
C GLY A 163 -4.28 -5.88 -11.24
N LEU A 164 -3.11 -5.60 -11.81
CA LEU A 164 -2.39 -6.41 -12.76
C LEU A 164 -0.95 -6.54 -12.31
N THR A 165 -0.39 -7.74 -12.47
CA THR A 165 1.04 -7.99 -12.32
C THR A 165 1.58 -8.65 -13.59
N PHE A 166 2.72 -8.15 -14.05
CA PHE A 166 3.54 -8.78 -15.08
C PHE A 166 4.87 -9.24 -14.44
N GLN A 167 5.12 -10.54 -14.47
CA GLN A 167 6.26 -11.19 -13.86
C GLN A 167 7.13 -11.89 -14.91
N THR A 168 8.44 -11.72 -14.76
CA THR A 168 9.47 -12.40 -15.55
C THR A 168 9.88 -13.72 -14.91
N GLU A 169 10.47 -14.61 -15.70
CA GLU A 169 11.02 -15.89 -15.20
C GLU A 169 12.18 -15.70 -14.21
N MET A 170 12.80 -14.51 -14.18
CA MET A 170 13.89 -14.16 -13.26
C MET A 170 13.40 -13.74 -11.86
N GLY A 171 12.09 -13.70 -11.62
CA GLY A 171 11.51 -13.26 -10.35
C GLY A 171 11.20 -11.77 -10.26
N LEU A 172 11.69 -10.94 -11.19
CA LEU A 172 11.30 -9.53 -11.30
C LEU A 172 9.85 -9.40 -11.77
N PHE A 173 9.11 -8.47 -11.17
CA PHE A 173 7.75 -8.16 -11.59
C PHE A 173 7.44 -6.65 -11.53
N ALA A 174 6.47 -6.24 -12.32
CA ALA A 174 5.85 -4.92 -12.28
C ALA A 174 4.35 -5.07 -11.95
N THR A 175 3.80 -4.12 -11.20
CA THR A 175 2.42 -4.12 -10.75
C THR A 175 1.76 -2.77 -11.01
N GLY A 176 0.50 -2.81 -11.44
CA GLY A 176 -0.40 -1.67 -11.45
C GLY A 176 -1.65 -2.03 -10.66
N ARG A 177 -1.99 -1.25 -9.64
CA ARG A 177 -3.11 -1.55 -8.72
C ARG A 177 -3.94 -0.31 -8.45
N TYR A 178 -5.24 -0.47 -8.43
CA TYR A 178 -6.19 0.51 -7.94
C TYR A 178 -6.82 0.00 -6.65
N THR A 179 -6.93 0.89 -5.66
CA THR A 179 -7.53 0.60 -4.36
C THR A 179 -8.64 1.60 -4.10
N TYR A 180 -9.82 1.08 -3.79
CA TYR A 180 -11.02 1.85 -3.51
C TYR A 180 -11.45 1.63 -2.05
N GLY A 181 -11.50 2.71 -1.28
CA GLY A 181 -11.92 2.74 0.11
C GLY A 181 -13.39 2.39 0.25
N LEU A 182 -13.71 1.61 1.28
CA LEU A 182 -15.07 1.19 1.64
C LEU A 182 -15.52 1.79 2.98
N THR A 183 -14.58 2.27 3.79
CA THR A 183 -14.82 2.98 5.04
C THR A 183 -14.33 4.41 4.94
N ASP A 184 -14.95 5.28 5.74
CA ASP A 184 -14.58 6.67 5.81
C ASP A 184 -13.25 6.81 6.58
N VAL A 185 -12.38 7.71 6.11
CA VAL A 185 -11.02 7.92 6.65
C VAL A 185 -10.95 9.17 7.53
N ILE A 186 -12.01 9.96 7.56
CA ILE A 186 -12.19 11.16 8.39
C ILE A 186 -13.47 11.00 9.19
N GLN A 187 -13.44 11.30 10.50
CA GLN A 187 -14.64 11.26 11.34
C GLN A 187 -15.72 12.23 10.85
N ASP A 188 -16.96 11.76 10.79
CA ASP A 188 -18.17 12.52 10.41
C ASP A 188 -18.15 13.15 8.99
N VAL A 189 -17.25 12.69 8.11
CA VAL A 189 -17.16 13.14 6.71
C VAL A 189 -17.12 11.92 5.79
N ASP A 190 -17.96 11.90 4.75
CA ASP A 190 -17.88 10.87 3.70
C ASP A 190 -16.61 11.11 2.88
N ALA A 191 -15.53 10.44 3.29
CA ALA A 191 -14.20 10.61 2.73
C ALA A 191 -13.55 9.23 2.62
N LYS A 192 -13.46 8.67 1.42
CA LYS A 192 -12.89 7.34 1.18
C LYS A 192 -11.61 7.43 0.38
N ASN A 193 -10.57 6.68 0.77
CA ASN A 193 -9.31 6.65 0.03
C ASN A 193 -9.53 6.09 -1.39
N SER A 194 -8.90 6.72 -2.38
CA SER A 194 -8.83 6.22 -3.75
C SER A 194 -7.38 6.31 -4.22
N VAL A 195 -6.72 5.16 -4.37
CA VAL A 195 -5.28 5.11 -4.60
C VAL A 195 -4.93 4.29 -5.82
N PHE A 196 -4.24 4.92 -6.77
CA PHE A 196 -3.59 4.24 -7.88
C PHE A 196 -2.11 4.02 -7.57
N GLN A 197 -1.63 2.80 -7.77
CA GLN A 197 -0.27 2.37 -7.44
C GLN A 197 0.40 1.80 -8.67
N ILE A 198 1.64 2.20 -8.91
CA ILE A 198 2.54 1.54 -9.87
C ILE A 198 3.80 1.15 -9.11
N GLY A 199 4.26 -0.08 -9.29
CA GLY A 199 5.43 -0.57 -8.59
C GLY A 199 6.19 -1.66 -9.32
N ILE A 200 7.34 -1.98 -8.77
CA ILE A 200 8.19 -3.10 -9.16
C ILE A 200 8.53 -3.93 -7.93
N GLY A 201 8.95 -5.16 -8.15
CA GLY A 201 9.42 -6.02 -7.08
C GLY A 201 10.19 -7.22 -7.57
N TYR A 202 10.61 -8.02 -6.61
CA TYR A 202 11.35 -9.25 -6.82
C TYR A 202 10.80 -10.36 -5.93
N LYS A 203 10.53 -11.52 -6.50
CA LYS A 203 10.22 -12.76 -5.79
C LYS A 203 11.45 -13.67 -5.77
N PHE A 204 11.80 -14.14 -4.57
CA PHE A 204 12.95 -15.02 -4.29
C PHE A 204 12.56 -16.49 -4.44
#